data_AF-A0A9J2PSD8-F1
#
_entry.id   AF-A0A9J2PSD8-F1
#
_cell.length_a   1.000
_cell.length_b   1.000
_cell.length_c   1.000
_cell.angle_alpha   90.00
_cell.angle_beta   90.00
_cell.angle_gamma   90.00
#
_symmetry.space_group_name_H-M   'P 1'
#
loop_
_entity.id
_entity.type
_entity.pdbx_description
1 polymer ?
#
loop_
_entity_poly.entity_id
_entity_poly.type
_entity_poly.pdbx_seq_one_letter_code
_entity_poly.pdbx_strand_id
1 'polypeptide(L)'
;MATIFDSLPEMLLAIMGLLGLIRMRRFRDAFAATAALFGMEEEELYREVELFVEERWQEDFAALDVHGRGRQFFVCRLAHCDVAEKEFETVSAWRKHVALARSHLEDAFCGTCGHYLIVPPGISAENVKAFIAAHKKERCIAASRTTMRQRRTKVAWLDGLMRSTSHILVPG
;
A
#
# COMPACT_ATOMS: atom_id res chain seq x y z
N MET A 1 22.50 -30.66 -6.94
CA MET A 1 22.05 -29.47 -6.21
C MET A 1 21.14 -28.71 -7.15
N ALA A 2 19.85 -28.61 -6.83
CA ALA A 2 18.95 -27.76 -7.61
C ALA A 2 19.43 -26.31 -7.45
N THR A 3 19.71 -25.66 -8.56
CA THR A 3 20.12 -24.27 -8.61
C THR A 3 18.88 -23.37 -8.55
N ILE A 4 19.07 -22.10 -8.17
CA ILE A 4 17.99 -21.09 -8.22
C ILE A 4 17.35 -21.00 -9.62
N PHE A 5 18.08 -21.37 -10.67
CA PHE A 5 17.58 -21.38 -12.05
C PHE A 5 16.62 -22.55 -12.33
N ASP A 6 16.68 -23.63 -11.54
CA ASP A 6 15.81 -24.80 -11.72
C ASP A 6 14.41 -24.57 -11.15
N SER A 7 14.22 -23.56 -10.29
CA SER A 7 12.92 -23.15 -9.72
C SER A 7 12.45 -21.76 -10.17
N LEU A 8 13.28 -21.05 -10.93
CA LEU A 8 12.99 -19.70 -11.43
C LEU A 8 11.73 -19.66 -12.32
N PRO A 9 11.50 -20.62 -13.25
CA PRO A 9 10.30 -20.61 -14.08
C PRO A 9 9.02 -20.74 -13.27
N GLU A 10 8.97 -21.69 -12.32
CA GLU A 10 7.81 -21.89 -11.44
C GLU A 10 7.57 -20.67 -10.55
N MET A 11 8.63 -20.07 -10.02
CA MET A 11 8.55 -18.87 -9.19
C MET A 11 8.00 -17.66 -9.97
N LEU A 12 8.46 -17.46 -11.21
CA LEU A 12 7.95 -16.40 -12.08
C LEU A 12 6.48 -16.63 -12.44
N LEU A 13 6.08 -17.87 -12.73
CA LEU A 13 4.69 -18.22 -13.00
C LEU A 13 3.79 -17.98 -11.78
N ALA A 14 4.26 -18.32 -10.58
CA ALA A 14 3.54 -18.05 -9.34
C ALA A 14 3.37 -16.53 -9.10
N ILE A 15 4.45 -15.75 -9.28
CA ILE A 15 4.40 -14.29 -9.14
C ILE A 15 3.43 -13.67 -10.16
N MET A 16 3.49 -14.08 -11.43
CA MET A 16 2.58 -13.59 -12.46
C MET A 16 1.12 -13.96 -12.17
N GLY A 17 0.87 -15.17 -11.68
CA GLY A 17 -0.47 -15.62 -11.25
C GLY A 17 -1.02 -14.77 -10.11
N LEU A 18 -0.22 -14.53 -9.07
CA LEU A 18 -0.59 -13.68 -7.93
C LEU A 18 -0.85 -12.23 -8.37
N LEU A 19 0.03 -11.65 -9.18
CA LEU A 19 -0.16 -10.31 -9.73
C LEU A 19 -1.42 -10.21 -10.59
N GLY A 20 -1.74 -11.25 -11.37
CA GLY A 20 -2.97 -11.35 -12.15
C GLY A 20 -4.22 -11.36 -11.26
N LEU A 21 -4.22 -12.16 -10.19
CA LEU A 21 -5.32 -12.25 -9.22
C LEU A 21 -5.57 -10.92 -8.49
N ILE A 22 -4.50 -10.22 -8.10
CA ILE A 22 -4.58 -8.89 -7.46
C ILE A 22 -5.11 -7.85 -8.46
N ARG A 23 -4.58 -7.83 -9.69
CA ARG A 23 -4.92 -6.81 -10.70
C ARG A 23 -6.35 -6.93 -11.20
N MET A 24 -6.92 -8.14 -11.23
CA MET A 24 -8.33 -8.37 -11.56
C MET A 24 -9.30 -8.07 -10.39
N ARG A 25 -8.83 -7.43 -9.31
CA ARG A 25 -9.61 -6.97 -8.15
C ARG A 25 -10.38 -8.06 -7.40
N ARG A 26 -9.99 -9.33 -7.52
CA ARG A 26 -10.66 -10.43 -6.80
C ARG A 26 -10.19 -10.58 -5.36
N PHE A 27 -9.01 -10.08 -5.02
CA PHE A 27 -8.41 -10.20 -3.69
C PHE A 27 -7.79 -8.87 -3.23
N ARG A 28 -7.79 -8.63 -1.91
CA ARG A 28 -7.37 -7.36 -1.29
C ARG A 28 -5.86 -7.13 -1.31
N ASP A 29 -5.08 -8.21 -1.24
CA ASP A 29 -3.62 -8.20 -1.18
C ASP A 29 -3.06 -9.55 -1.64
N ALA A 30 -1.73 -9.68 -1.60
CA ALA A 30 -1.03 -10.89 -2.02
C ALA A 30 -1.32 -12.08 -1.11
N PHE A 31 -1.53 -11.90 0.19
CA PHE A 31 -1.82 -12.98 1.12
C PHE A 31 -3.21 -13.56 0.85
N ALA A 32 -4.22 -12.72 0.67
CA ALA A 32 -5.56 -13.14 0.28
C ALA A 32 -5.57 -13.90 -1.07
N ALA A 33 -4.80 -13.42 -2.06
CA ALA A 33 -4.68 -14.11 -3.34
C ALA A 33 -3.94 -15.46 -3.23
N THR A 34 -2.95 -15.53 -2.34
CA THR A 34 -2.11 -16.71 -2.11
C THR A 34 -2.88 -17.78 -1.33
N ALA A 35 -3.63 -17.39 -0.30
CA ALA A 35 -4.48 -18.29 0.47
C ALA A 35 -5.53 -18.95 -0.45
N ALA A 36 -6.16 -18.15 -1.31
CA ALA A 36 -7.10 -18.66 -2.31
C ALA A 36 -6.43 -19.59 -3.35
N LEU A 37 -5.19 -19.32 -3.76
CA LEU A 37 -4.44 -20.18 -4.67
C LEU A 37 -4.15 -21.55 -4.03
N PHE A 38 -3.84 -21.58 -2.73
CA PHE A 38 -3.57 -22.79 -1.97
C PHE A 38 -4.83 -23.47 -1.42
N GLY A 39 -6.02 -22.89 -1.61
CA GLY A 39 -7.27 -23.44 -1.11
C GLY A 39 -7.37 -23.44 0.42
N MET A 40 -6.74 -22.46 1.08
CA MET A 40 -6.70 -22.31 2.53
C MET A 40 -7.28 -20.97 2.98
N GLU A 41 -7.63 -20.87 4.26
CA GLU A 41 -8.11 -19.61 4.85
C GLU A 41 -6.95 -18.62 5.04
N GLU A 42 -7.23 -17.32 4.94
CA GLU A 42 -6.19 -16.30 5.01
C GLU A 42 -5.53 -16.26 6.39
N GLU A 43 -6.30 -16.41 7.48
CA GLU A 43 -5.78 -16.50 8.84
C GLU A 43 -4.91 -17.75 9.07
N GLU A 44 -5.14 -18.83 8.33
CA GLU A 44 -4.30 -20.03 8.36
C GLU A 44 -2.95 -19.75 7.69
N LEU A 45 -2.97 -19.16 6.48
CA LEU A 45 -1.75 -18.75 5.79
C LEU A 45 -0.90 -17.79 6.63
N TYR A 46 -1.51 -16.81 7.31
CA TYR A 46 -0.77 -15.89 8.18
C TYR A 46 -0.07 -16.62 9.33
N ARG A 47 -0.74 -17.60 9.97
CA ARG A 47 -0.15 -18.39 11.06
C ARG A 47 1.00 -19.25 10.58
N GLU A 48 0.85 -19.92 9.44
CA GLU A 48 1.90 -20.74 8.85
C GLU A 48 3.14 -19.90 8.48
N VAL A 49 2.94 -18.73 7.87
CA VAL A 49 4.03 -17.82 7.53
C VAL A 49 4.70 -17.27 8.80
N GLU A 50 3.94 -16.95 9.84
CA GLU A 50 4.48 -16.48 11.10
C GLU A 50 5.36 -17.55 11.78
N LEU A 51 4.87 -18.79 11.86
CA LEU A 51 5.62 -19.93 12.39
C LEU A 51 6.88 -20.21 11.57
N PHE A 52 6.79 -20.16 10.24
CA PHE A 52 7.95 -20.35 9.37
C PHE A 52 9.01 -19.28 9.61
N VAL A 53 8.61 -18.01 9.71
CA VAL A 53 9.54 -16.90 10.00
C VAL A 53 10.14 -17.05 11.40
N GLU A 54 9.37 -17.53 12.38
CA GLU A 54 9.84 -17.85 13.72
C GLU A 54 10.93 -18.90 13.74
N GLU A 55 10.63 -20.06 13.18
CA GLU A 55 11.50 -21.22 13.21
C GLU A 55 12.79 -20.98 12.43
N ARG A 56 12.70 -20.24 11.32
CA ARG A 56 13.83 -19.96 10.43
C ARG A 56 14.51 -18.63 10.71
N TRP A 57 14.10 -17.89 11.77
CA TRP A 57 14.58 -16.53 12.00
C TRP A 57 16.11 -16.44 12.05
N GLN A 58 16.74 -17.26 12.89
CA GLN A 58 18.19 -17.21 13.12
C GLN A 58 19.00 -17.64 11.90
N GLU A 59 18.48 -18.58 11.12
CA GLU A 59 19.22 -19.20 10.01
C GLU A 59 19.09 -18.40 8.72
N ASP A 60 17.88 -17.91 8.41
CA ASP A 60 17.58 -17.36 7.09
C ASP A 60 17.30 -15.85 7.12
N PHE A 61 16.76 -15.33 8.22
CA PHE A 61 16.20 -13.97 8.26
C PHE A 61 16.99 -12.97 9.11
N ALA A 62 17.75 -13.43 10.11
CA ALA A 62 18.48 -12.55 11.02
C ALA A 62 19.53 -11.69 10.29
N ALA A 63 20.12 -12.19 9.21
CA ALA A 63 21.03 -11.42 8.35
C ALA A 63 20.33 -10.29 7.58
N LEU A 64 19.02 -10.42 7.35
CA LEU A 64 18.17 -9.37 6.77
C LEU A 64 17.74 -8.34 7.83
N ASP A 65 17.81 -8.69 9.12
CA ASP A 65 17.65 -7.78 10.25
C ASP A 65 18.98 -7.09 10.60
N VAL A 66 19.44 -6.24 9.67
CA VAL A 66 20.74 -5.51 9.71
C VAL A 66 20.93 -4.67 10.98
N HIS A 67 19.87 -4.48 11.78
CA HIS A 67 19.91 -3.70 13.03
C HIS A 67 19.66 -4.54 14.29
N GLY A 68 19.45 -5.86 14.19
CA GLY A 68 19.30 -6.76 15.34
C GLY A 68 18.12 -6.42 16.26
N ARG A 69 17.04 -5.89 15.69
CA ARG A 69 15.89 -5.34 16.44
C ARG A 69 14.67 -6.25 16.45
N GLY A 70 14.73 -7.42 15.82
CA GLY A 70 13.65 -8.40 15.83
C GLY A 70 12.42 -7.98 15.02
N ARG A 71 11.25 -8.54 15.39
CA ARG A 71 10.01 -8.44 14.61
C ARG A 71 9.41 -7.03 14.59
N GLN A 72 9.71 -6.33 13.50
CA GLN A 72 8.88 -5.30 12.85
C GLN A 72 8.72 -3.96 13.60
N PHE A 73 9.71 -3.09 13.43
CA PHE A 73 9.52 -1.64 13.55
C PHE A 73 9.46 -1.03 12.14
N PHE A 74 8.61 -0.01 11.95
CA PHE A 74 8.53 0.75 10.70
C PHE A 74 9.45 1.97 10.81
N VAL A 75 10.17 2.32 9.74
CA VAL A 75 10.93 3.56 9.64
C VAL A 75 10.42 4.41 8.48
N CYS A 76 10.59 5.73 8.56
CA CYS A 76 10.17 6.62 7.48
C CYS A 76 11.33 6.89 6.51
N ARG A 77 11.27 6.27 5.33
CA ARG A 77 12.26 6.46 4.23
C ARG A 77 11.79 7.42 3.13
N LEU A 78 10.71 8.18 3.37
CA LEU A 78 10.25 9.21 2.43
C LEU A 78 11.28 10.34 2.32
N ALA A 79 11.34 10.98 1.15
CA ALA A 79 12.29 12.06 0.92
C ALA A 79 12.05 13.21 1.90
N HIS A 80 13.13 13.87 2.31
CA HIS A 80 13.09 15.04 3.21
C HIS A 80 12.47 14.78 4.59
N CYS A 81 12.43 13.52 5.05
CA CYS A 81 11.99 13.21 6.41
C CYS A 81 12.96 13.73 7.48
N ASP A 82 12.51 14.67 8.32
CA ASP A 82 13.32 15.23 9.42
C ASP A 82 13.64 14.21 10.52
N VAL A 83 12.97 13.06 10.53
CA VAL A 83 13.10 12.01 11.54
C VAL A 83 13.20 10.63 10.88
N ALA A 84 13.99 10.51 9.81
CA ALA A 84 14.11 9.28 9.02
C ALA A 84 14.51 8.04 9.85
N GLU A 85 15.28 8.25 10.92
CA GLU A 85 15.74 7.20 11.84
C GLU A 85 14.74 6.89 12.97
N LYS A 86 13.60 7.60 13.03
CA LYS A 86 12.56 7.32 14.02
C LYS A 86 11.84 6.02 13.67
N GLU A 87 11.79 5.14 14.66
CA GLU A 87 11.06 3.88 14.62
C GLU A 87 9.60 4.08 15.05
N PHE A 88 8.70 3.32 14.42
CA PHE A 88 7.28 3.28 14.72
C PHE A 88 6.88 1.82 15.00
N GLU A 89 6.29 1.58 16.17
CA GLU A 89 5.81 0.25 16.59
C GLU A 89 4.63 -0.26 15.75
N THR A 90 3.92 0.61 15.04
CA THR A 90 2.79 0.20 14.20
C THR A 90 2.73 0.99 12.89
N VAL A 91 2.19 0.38 11.83
CA VAL A 91 1.86 1.06 10.56
C VAL A 91 0.97 2.28 10.81
N SER A 92 0.08 2.21 11.80
CA SER A 92 -0.82 3.33 12.14
C SER A 92 -0.05 4.54 12.69
N ALA A 93 0.97 4.31 13.52
CA ALA A 93 1.84 5.35 14.05
C ALA A 93 2.71 5.96 12.93
N TRP A 94 3.24 5.12 12.04
CA TRP A 94 3.96 5.58 10.85
C TRP A 94 3.06 6.42 9.92
N ARG A 95 1.84 5.96 9.62
CA ARG A 95 0.87 6.72 8.81
C ARG A 95 0.52 8.08 9.43
N LYS A 96 0.36 8.14 10.75
CA LYS A 96 0.16 9.41 11.47
C LYS A 96 1.35 10.34 11.29
N HIS A 97 2.57 9.83 11.40
CA HIS A 97 3.77 10.61 11.11
C HIS A 97 3.74 11.14 9.67
N VAL A 98 3.53 10.28 8.67
CA VAL A 98 3.53 10.73 7.27
C VAL A 98 2.42 11.74 6.98
N ALA A 99 1.24 11.56 7.57
CA ALA A 99 0.11 12.46 7.35
C ALA A 99 0.27 13.84 8.02
N LEU A 100 0.98 13.91 9.14
CA LEU A 100 1.15 15.14 9.94
C LEU A 100 2.47 15.85 9.66
N ALA A 101 3.52 15.12 9.28
CA ALA A 101 4.82 15.68 8.98
C ALA A 101 4.73 16.48 7.68
N ARG A 102 4.99 17.78 7.80
CA ARG A 102 4.99 18.71 6.67
C ARG A 102 6.17 18.45 5.71
N SER A 103 7.18 17.71 6.16
CA SER A 103 8.37 17.33 5.40
C SER A 103 8.05 16.50 4.16
N HIS A 104 6.94 15.75 4.16
CA HIS A 104 6.56 14.87 3.04
C HIS A 104 5.66 15.53 1.99
N LEU A 105 5.36 16.82 2.14
CA LEU A 105 4.36 17.49 1.29
C LEU A 105 4.82 17.71 -0.15
N GLU A 106 6.13 17.61 -0.41
CA GLU A 106 6.73 17.78 -1.74
C GLU A 106 6.79 16.46 -2.53
N ASP A 107 6.68 15.31 -1.85
CA ASP A 107 6.98 13.99 -2.41
C ASP A 107 5.79 13.33 -3.15
N ALA A 108 4.76 14.11 -3.50
CA ALA A 108 3.50 13.63 -4.12
C ALA A 108 2.89 12.36 -3.46
N PHE A 109 3.23 12.08 -2.20
CA PHE A 109 2.90 10.83 -1.51
C PHE A 109 1.64 10.98 -0.68
N CYS A 110 0.67 10.08 -0.89
CA CYS A 110 -0.54 10.06 -0.07
C CYS A 110 -0.36 9.14 1.13
N GLY A 111 -0.07 9.71 2.30
CA GLY A 111 0.02 8.95 3.57
C GLY A 111 -1.26 8.22 4.00
N THR A 112 -2.41 8.53 3.39
CA THR A 112 -3.67 7.83 3.67
C THR A 112 -3.75 6.47 2.97
N CYS A 113 -3.36 6.39 1.69
CA CYS A 113 -3.39 5.14 0.92
C CYS A 113 -2.01 4.52 0.68
N GLY A 114 -0.93 5.20 1.03
CA GLY A 114 0.43 4.72 0.83
C GLY A 114 0.93 4.77 -0.63
N HIS A 115 0.30 5.56 -1.50
CA HIS A 115 0.66 5.61 -2.93
C HIS A 115 1.20 6.99 -3.33
N TYR A 116 2.16 6.99 -4.26
CA TYR A 116 2.61 8.17 -4.99
C TYR A 116 1.59 8.57 -6.05
N LEU A 117 1.32 9.88 -6.14
CA LEU A 117 0.48 10.45 -7.17
C LEU A 117 1.31 10.74 -8.42
N ILE A 118 0.69 10.51 -9.58
CA ILE A 118 1.21 11.03 -10.83
C ILE A 118 0.89 12.53 -10.86
N VAL A 119 1.91 13.37 -10.70
CA VAL A 119 1.83 14.83 -10.81
C VAL A 119 2.58 15.29 -12.07
N PRO A 120 2.12 16.35 -12.77
CA PRO A 120 2.85 16.90 -13.90
C PRO A 120 4.26 17.36 -13.50
N PRO A 121 5.29 17.16 -14.36
CA PRO A 121 6.63 17.63 -14.08
C PRO A 121 6.69 19.15 -14.00
N GLY A 122 7.57 19.69 -13.15
CA GLY A 122 7.77 21.15 -13.01
C GLY A 122 6.71 21.88 -12.17
N ILE A 123 5.84 21.14 -11.49
CA ILE A 123 4.80 21.73 -10.63
C ILE A 123 5.37 22.14 -9.27
N SER A 124 4.94 23.29 -8.73
CA SER A 124 5.41 23.77 -7.42
C SER A 124 4.91 22.85 -6.28
N ALA A 125 5.65 22.83 -5.17
CA ALA A 125 5.28 22.09 -3.96
C ALA A 125 3.87 22.44 -3.44
N GLU A 126 3.44 23.70 -3.56
CA GLU A 126 2.08 24.13 -3.18
C GLU A 126 1.02 23.46 -4.05
N ASN A 127 1.30 23.33 -5.34
CA ASN A 127 0.41 22.65 -6.27
C ASN A 127 0.42 21.13 -6.02
N VAL A 128 1.54 20.50 -5.65
CA VAL A 128 1.57 19.08 -5.22
C VAL A 128 0.60 18.82 -4.07
N LYS A 129 0.53 19.72 -3.08
CA LYS A 129 -0.44 19.62 -1.97
C LYS A 129 -1.88 19.64 -2.49
N ALA A 130 -2.19 20.47 -3.48
CA ALA A 130 -3.52 20.51 -4.09
C ALA A 130 -3.86 19.19 -4.80
N PHE A 131 -2.90 18.56 -5.49
CA PHE A 131 -3.08 17.23 -6.08
C PHE A 131 -3.33 16.15 -5.01
N ILE A 132 -2.56 16.14 -3.91
CA ILE A 132 -2.77 15.22 -2.80
C ILE A 132 -4.16 15.43 -2.16
N ALA A 133 -4.58 16.67 -1.97
CA ALA A 133 -5.90 17.00 -1.41
C ALA A 133 -7.04 16.54 -2.35
N ALA A 134 -6.93 16.82 -3.65
CA ALA A 134 -7.90 16.37 -4.65
C ALA A 134 -7.97 14.84 -4.68
N HIS A 135 -6.82 14.16 -4.70
CA HIS A 135 -6.75 12.70 -4.60
C HIS A 135 -7.46 12.17 -3.35
N LYS A 136 -7.16 12.69 -2.15
CA LYS A 136 -7.80 12.26 -0.91
C LYS A 136 -9.33 12.38 -1.00
N LYS A 137 -9.82 13.50 -1.55
CA LYS A 137 -11.24 13.79 -1.71
C LYS A 137 -11.92 12.92 -2.76
N GLU A 138 -11.27 12.66 -3.89
CA GLU A 138 -11.94 12.14 -5.10
C GLU A 138 -11.51 10.73 -5.47
N ARG A 139 -10.26 10.34 -5.24
CA ARG A 139 -9.67 9.12 -5.84
C ARG A 139 -8.99 8.16 -4.86
N CYS A 140 -8.70 8.57 -3.64
CA CYS A 140 -8.03 7.75 -2.65
C CYS A 140 -8.84 6.47 -2.38
N ILE A 141 -8.18 5.31 -2.47
CA ILE A 141 -8.75 3.98 -2.23
C ILE A 141 -8.97 3.70 -0.74
N ALA A 142 -8.13 4.31 0.12
CA ALA A 142 -8.23 4.23 1.58
C ALA A 142 -9.12 5.35 2.15
N ALA A 143 -10.06 5.87 1.36
CA ALA A 143 -10.95 6.95 1.78
C ALA A 143 -11.93 6.50 2.87
N SER A 144 -12.23 7.40 3.80
CA SER A 144 -13.19 7.13 4.88
C SER A 144 -14.60 6.85 4.36
N ARG A 145 -15.44 6.16 5.14
CA ARG A 145 -16.86 5.94 4.81
C ARG A 145 -17.61 7.25 4.56
N THR A 146 -17.28 8.30 5.32
CA THR A 146 -17.85 9.65 5.15
C THR A 146 -17.46 10.24 3.79
N THR A 147 -16.18 10.18 3.43
CA THR A 147 -15.69 10.64 2.12
C THR A 147 -16.35 9.86 0.99
N MET A 148 -16.48 8.54 1.13
CA MET A 148 -17.15 7.70 0.14
C MET A 148 -18.63 8.05 -0.04
N ARG A 149 -19.35 8.34 1.05
CA ARG A 149 -20.73 8.83 0.98
C ARG A 149 -20.81 10.17 0.26
N GLN A 150 -19.91 11.11 0.57
CA GLN A 150 -19.82 12.40 -0.12
C GLN A 150 -19.56 12.23 -1.62
N ARG A 151 -18.68 11.29 -2.01
CA ARG A 151 -18.42 10.97 -3.42
C ARG A 151 -19.69 10.47 -4.11
N ARG A 152 -20.42 9.51 -3.52
CA ARG A 152 -21.69 9.01 -4.08
C ARG A 152 -22.72 10.12 -4.29
N THR A 153 -22.91 10.97 -3.28
CA THR A 153 -23.81 12.13 -3.40
C THR A 153 -23.35 13.10 -4.49
N LYS A 154 -22.04 13.35 -4.59
CA LYS A 154 -21.48 14.26 -5.60
C LYS A 154 -21.65 13.70 -7.01
N VAL A 155 -21.42 12.41 -7.20
CA VAL A 155 -21.64 11.69 -8.47
C VAL A 155 -23.10 11.80 -8.87
N ALA A 156 -24.04 11.42 -8.00
CA ALA A 156 -25.47 11.50 -8.31
C ALA A 156 -25.92 12.94 -8.68
N TRP A 157 -25.39 13.95 -7.98
CA TRP A 157 -25.68 15.35 -8.28
C TRP A 157 -25.10 15.80 -9.63
N LEU A 158 -23.85 15.42 -9.94
CA LEU A 158 -23.21 15.75 -11.21
C LEU A 158 -23.87 15.03 -12.40
N ASP A 159 -24.22 13.76 -12.23
CA ASP A 159 -24.93 12.98 -13.23
C ASP A 159 -26.29 13.61 -13.55
N GLY A 160 -27.03 14.07 -12.54
CA GLY A 160 -28.29 14.81 -12.72
C GLY A 160 -28.14 16.13 -13.48
N LEU A 161 -26.92 16.71 -13.50
CA LEU A 161 -26.57 17.90 -14.28
C LEU A 161 -25.92 17.55 -15.64
N MET A 162 -25.87 16.28 -16.02
CA MET A 162 -25.17 15.77 -17.20
C MET A 162 -23.68 16.19 -17.25
N ARG A 163 -23.03 16.25 -16.09
CA ARG A 163 -21.61 16.61 -15.96
C ARG A 163 -20.75 15.36 -15.77
N SER A 164 -19.49 15.43 -16.22
CA SER A 164 -18.54 14.34 -16.07
C SER A 164 -18.23 14.01 -14.60
N THR A 165 -18.29 12.72 -14.28
CA THR A 165 -17.97 12.15 -12.96
C THR A 165 -16.71 11.28 -12.97
N SER A 166 -16.02 11.13 -14.10
CA SER A 166 -14.87 10.23 -14.29
C SER A 166 -13.66 10.52 -13.37
N HIS A 167 -13.57 11.75 -12.86
CA HIS A 167 -12.54 12.14 -11.91
C HIS A 167 -12.78 11.58 -10.49
N ILE A 168 -14.01 11.18 -10.15
CA ILE A 168 -14.39 10.68 -8.83
C ILE A 168 -14.43 9.14 -8.82
N LEU A 169 -13.67 8.53 -7.93
CA LEU A 169 -13.66 7.08 -7.72
C LEU A 169 -14.74 6.67 -6.71
N VAL A 170 -15.75 5.93 -7.19
CA VAL A 170 -16.72 5.18 -6.39
C VAL A 170 -16.66 3.72 -6.84
N PRO A 171 -16.15 2.78 -6.03
CA PRO A 171 -16.26 1.35 -6.31
C PRO A 171 -17.74 0.95 -6.43
N GLY A 172 -18.04 0.15 -7.44
CA GLY A 172 -19.34 -0.51 -7.62
C GLY A 172 -19.66 -1.48 -6.50
#